data_AF-A0A8J3NZX6-F1
#
_entry.id   AF-A0A8J3NZX6-F1
#
_cell.length_a   1.000
_cell.length_b   1.000
_cell.length_c   1.000
_cell.angle_alpha   90.00
_cell.angle_beta   90.00
_cell.angle_gamma   90.00
#
_symmetry.space_group_name_H-M   'P 1'
#
loop_
_entity.id
_entity.type
_entity.pdbx_description
1 polymer ?
#
loop_
_entity_poly.entity_id
_entity_poly.type
_entity_poly.pdbx_seq_one_letter_code
_entity_poly.pdbx_strand_id
1 'polypeptide(L)'
;MVRARQPSPQTAAVLVALAETGDGWSHGYDLCRALDLKAGTVYPILIRLAERGHVETSWETDPPRGRPPRHLYRLSTAGAELARTVAEAARAAEGAPAPGAARLAPRPA
;
A
#
# COMPACT_ATOMS: atom_id res chain seq x y z
N MET A 1 25.74 -9.56 6.14
CA MET A 1 24.86 -8.60 5.44
C MET A 1 23.60 -9.34 5.02
N VAL A 2 22.51 -9.20 5.77
CA VAL A 2 21.22 -9.78 5.40
C VAL A 2 20.76 -9.04 4.14
N ARG A 3 20.74 -9.71 2.98
CA ARG A 3 20.13 -9.14 1.78
C ARG A 3 18.70 -8.78 2.15
N ALA A 4 18.40 -7.49 2.24
CA ALA A 4 17.03 -7.02 2.32
C ALA A 4 16.35 -7.56 1.06
N ARG A 5 15.59 -8.65 1.20
CA ARG A 5 14.80 -9.19 0.10
C ARG A 5 13.91 -8.03 -0.32
N GLN A 6 14.14 -7.56 -1.55
CA GLN A 6 13.31 -6.52 -2.11
C GLN A 6 11.86 -7.01 -2.01
N PRO A 7 10.97 -6.22 -1.38
CA PRO A 7 9.58 -6.60 -1.28
C PRO A 7 9.04 -6.85 -2.70
N SER A 8 8.11 -7.81 -2.83
CA SER A 8 7.46 -8.08 -4.11
C SER A 8 6.95 -6.78 -4.74
N PRO A 9 6.95 -6.63 -6.08
CA PRO A 9 6.40 -5.45 -6.74
C PRO A 9 5.01 -5.06 -6.23
N GLN A 10 4.17 -6.05 -5.89
CA GLN A 10 2.85 -5.78 -5.30
C GLN A 10 2.94 -5.20 -3.88
N THR A 11 3.87 -5.67 -3.04
CA THR A 11 4.11 -5.12 -1.71
C THR A 11 4.66 -3.70 -1.79
N ALA A 12 5.56 -3.45 -2.74
CA ALA A 12 6.06 -2.11 -3.01
C ALA A 12 4.92 -1.15 -3.39
N ALA A 13 4.05 -1.56 -4.32
CA ALA A 13 2.90 -0.75 -4.73
C ALA A 13 1.95 -0.44 -3.57
N VAL A 14 1.67 -1.42 -2.70
CA VAL A 14 0.85 -1.21 -1.49
C VAL A 14 1.48 -0.21 -0.53
N LEU A 15 2.80 -0.31 -0.29
CA LEU A 15 3.52 0.64 0.57
C LEU A 15 3.51 2.06 0.00
N VAL A 16 3.73 2.20 -1.31
CA VAL A 16 3.71 3.51 -1.99
C VAL A 16 2.31 4.12 -1.93
N ALA A 17 1.26 3.35 -2.27
CA ALA A 17 -0.11 3.84 -2.21
C ALA A 17 -0.54 4.27 -0.80
N LEU A 18 -0.12 3.54 0.23
CA LEU A 18 -0.35 3.96 1.61
C LEU A 18 0.45 5.22 1.98
N ALA A 19 1.65 5.41 1.42
CA ALA A 19 2.48 6.59 1.67
C ALA A 19 1.91 7.84 1.00
N GLU A 20 1.20 7.70 -0.12
CA GLU A 20 0.45 8.79 -0.76
C GLU A 20 -0.71 9.30 0.10
N THR A 21 -1.34 8.43 0.91
CA THR A 21 -2.36 8.83 1.89
C THR A 21 -1.79 9.55 3.12
N GLY A 22 -0.48 9.42 3.38
CA GLY A 22 0.20 10.05 4.51
C GLY A 22 -0.26 9.51 5.87
N ASP A 23 -0.51 10.41 6.82
CA ASP A 23 -0.97 10.07 8.17
C ASP A 23 -2.46 9.67 8.24
N GLY A 24 -3.14 9.65 7.09
CA GLY A 24 -4.54 9.25 6.99
C GLY A 24 -4.77 7.74 7.02
N TRP A 25 -5.94 7.35 7.50
CA TRP A 25 -6.40 5.96 7.42
C TRP A 25 -6.85 5.62 6.00
N SER A 26 -6.37 4.49 5.47
CA SER A 26 -6.73 3.97 4.15
C SER A 26 -7.57 2.70 4.26
N HIS A 27 -8.52 2.50 3.34
CA HIS A 27 -9.26 1.24 3.28
C HIS A 27 -8.53 0.21 2.41
N GLY A 28 -8.51 -1.04 2.84
CA GLY A 28 -7.97 -2.15 2.03
C GLY A 28 -8.66 -2.29 0.67
N TYR A 29 -9.95 -1.96 0.59
CA TYR A 29 -10.71 -1.94 -0.66
C TYR A 29 -10.26 -0.82 -1.63
N ASP A 30 -9.99 0.37 -1.10
CA ASP A 30 -9.51 1.50 -1.91
C ASP A 30 -8.12 1.20 -2.47
N LEU A 31 -7.26 0.53 -1.68
CA LEU A 31 -5.96 0.03 -2.16
C LEU A 31 -6.12 -1.01 -3.28
N CYS A 32 -7.09 -1.92 -3.18
CA CYS A 32 -7.39 -2.85 -4.29
C CYS A 32 -7.78 -2.10 -5.55
N ARG A 33 -8.62 -1.07 -5.43
CA ARG A 33 -9.12 -0.24 -6.54
C ARG A 33 -8.04 0.65 -7.15
N ALA A 34 -7.19 1.24 -6.32
CA ALA A 34 -6.11 2.12 -6.74
C ALA A 34 -4.99 1.35 -7.45
N LEU A 35 -4.69 0.13 -6.98
CA LEU A 35 -3.62 -0.70 -7.52
C LEU A 35 -4.08 -1.70 -8.58
N ASP A 36 -5.38 -1.75 -8.87
CA ASP A 36 -6.02 -2.80 -9.70
C ASP A 36 -5.62 -4.23 -9.28
N LEU A 37 -5.47 -4.43 -7.98
CA LEU A 37 -5.08 -5.71 -7.39
C LEU A 37 -6.28 -6.43 -6.78
N LYS A 38 -6.28 -7.76 -6.89
CA LYS A 38 -7.28 -8.59 -6.24
C LYS A 38 -7.17 -8.48 -4.72
N ALA A 39 -8.31 -8.50 -4.04
CA ALA A 39 -8.40 -8.59 -2.58
C ALA A 39 -7.54 -9.74 -2.02
N GLY A 40 -7.55 -10.91 -2.69
CA GLY A 40 -6.72 -12.07 -2.32
C GLY A 40 -5.20 -11.84 -2.40
N THR A 41 -4.74 -10.73 -2.98
CA THR A 41 -3.34 -10.32 -3.01
C THR A 41 -3.08 -9.20 -2.00
N VAL A 42 -3.93 -8.18 -1.97
CA VAL A 42 -3.76 -6.99 -1.11
C VAL A 42 -3.91 -7.35 0.37
N TYR A 43 -4.95 -8.09 0.77
CA TYR A 43 -5.18 -8.38 2.19
C TYR A 43 -4.05 -9.22 2.81
N PRO A 44 -3.54 -10.31 2.18
CA PRO A 44 -2.39 -11.02 2.71
C PRO A 44 -1.11 -10.18 2.77
N ILE A 45 -0.94 -9.21 1.87
CA ILE A 45 0.18 -8.27 1.95
C ILE A 45 0.03 -7.34 3.16
N LEU A 46 -1.16 -6.75 3.35
CA LEU A 46 -1.47 -5.88 4.48
C LEU A 46 -1.30 -6.60 5.82
N ILE A 47 -1.78 -7.84 5.92
CA ILE A 47 -1.60 -8.67 7.12
C ILE A 47 -0.11 -8.86 7.43
N ARG A 48 0.70 -9.26 6.44
CA ARG A 48 2.15 -9.44 6.64
C ARG A 48 2.88 -8.14 6.99
N LEU A 49 2.45 -7.01 6.44
CA LEU A 49 3.03 -5.71 6.77
C LEU A 49 2.65 -5.28 8.19
N ALA A 50 1.43 -5.57 8.62
CA ALA A 50 0.96 -5.32 9.98
C ALA A 50 1.68 -6.21 11.01
N GLU A 51 1.83 -7.50 10.73
CA GLU A 51 2.60 -8.45 11.55
C GLU A 51 4.06 -8.01 11.74
N ARG A 52 4.63 -7.30 10.75
CA ARG A 52 5.98 -6.75 10.80
C ARG A 52 6.07 -5.35 11.42
N GLY A 53 4.95 -4.77 11.84
CA GLY A 53 4.89 -3.44 12.44
C GLY A 53 5.09 -2.28 11.44
N HIS A 54 4.97 -2.53 10.13
CA HIS A 54 5.04 -1.49 9.10
C HIS A 54 3.69 -0.80 8.86
N VAL A 55 2.59 -1.50 9.16
CA VAL A 55 1.23 -0.99 8.96
C VAL A 55 0.45 -1.14 10.26
N GLU A 56 -0.20 -0.06 10.67
CA GLU A 56 -1.17 -0.08 11.76
C GLU A 56 -2.53 -0.48 11.20
N THR A 57 -3.21 -1.39 11.89
CA THR A 57 -4.58 -1.80 11.58
C THR A 57 -5.52 -1.29 12.66
N SER A 58 -6.62 -0.68 12.24
CA SER A 58 -7.66 -0.24 13.16
C SER A 58 -9.03 -0.56 12.56
N TRP A 59 -10.00 -0.77 13.44
CA TRP A 59 -11.39 -0.88 13.01
C TRP A 59 -12.02 0.51 12.96
N GLU A 60 -12.79 0.76 11.91
CA GLU A 60 -13.61 1.97 11.81
C GLU A 60 -14.50 2.11 13.05
N THR A 61 -14.31 3.21 13.79
CA THR A 61 -14.94 3.42 15.11
C THR A 61 -16.36 3.97 15.00
N ASP A 62 -16.70 4.65 13.89
CA ASP A 62 -18.04 5.19 13.62
C ASP A 62 -18.58 4.69 12.27
N PRO A 63 -18.95 3.40 12.16
CA PRO A 63 -19.57 2.90 10.94
C PRO A 63 -21.00 3.46 10.81
N PRO A 64 -21.39 3.98 9.62
CA PRO A 64 -22.77 4.33 9.31
C PRO A 64 -23.73 3.17 9.60
N ARG A 65 -24.92 3.51 10.11
CA ARG A 65 -25.97 2.54 10.44
C ARG A 65 -26.21 1.58 9.27
N GLY A 66 -25.99 0.29 9.52
CA GLY A 66 -26.26 -0.79 8.57
C GLY A 66 -25.06 -1.31 7.78
N ARG A 67 -23.82 -0.81 8.01
CA ARG A 67 -22.61 -1.44 7.47
C ARG A 67 -21.74 -2.06 8.57
N PRO A 68 -21.13 -3.23 8.32
CA PRO A 68 -20.12 -3.76 9.22
C PRO A 68 -18.90 -2.81 9.27
N PRO A 69 -18.22 -2.71 10.42
CA PRO A 69 -17.02 -1.89 10.55
C PRO A 69 -15.96 -2.33 9.55
N ARG A 70 -15.32 -1.36 8.90
CA ARG A 70 -14.27 -1.62 7.90
C ARG A 70 -12.90 -1.63 8.56
N HIS A 71 -12.00 -2.47 8.05
CA HIS A 71 -10.59 -2.40 8.40
C HIS A 71 -9.94 -1.18 7.76
N LEU A 72 -9.36 -0.35 8.61
CA LEU A 72 -8.53 0.78 8.30
C LEU A 72 -7.07 0.40 8.44
N TYR A 73 -6.25 0.87 7.51
CA TYR A 73 -4.83 0.62 7.43
C TYR A 73 -4.10 1.96 7.36
N ARG A 74 -3.09 2.17 8.20
CA ARG A 74 -2.22 3.35 8.15
C ARG A 74 -0.78 2.88 8.13
N LEU A 75 0.13 3.64 7.49
CA LEU A 75 1.55 3.39 7.70
C LEU A 75 1.96 3.74 9.13
N SER A 76 2.79 2.89 9.72
CA SER A 76 3.57 3.26 10.89
C SER A 76 4.79 4.09 10.46
N THR A 77 5.48 4.70 11.41
CA THR A 77 6.76 5.40 11.15
C THR A 77 7.76 4.51 10.43
N ALA A 78 7.89 3.24 10.85
CA ALA A 78 8.75 2.26 10.20
C ALA A 78 8.26 1.88 8.79
N GLY A 79 6.95 1.84 8.58
CA GLY A 79 6.36 1.64 7.25
C GLY A 79 6.64 2.79 6.31
N ALA A 80 6.59 4.03 6.79
CA ALA A 80 6.88 5.22 5.99
C ALA A 80 8.35 5.27 5.54
N GLU A 81 9.29 4.90 6.41
CA GLU A 81 10.71 4.74 6.05
C GLU A 81 10.92 3.66 4.99
N LEU A 82 10.26 2.51 5.17
CA LEU A 82 10.31 1.42 4.21
C LEU A 82 9.72 1.84 2.87
N ALA A 83 8.57 2.51 2.86
CA ALA A 83 7.91 3.00 1.65
C ALA A 83 8.82 3.97 0.88
N ARG A 84 9.51 4.90 1.56
CA ARG A 84 10.51 5.78 0.93
C ARG A 84 11.64 4.98 0.27
N THR A 85 12.25 4.07 1.02
CA THR A 85 13.35 3.22 0.53
C THR A 85 12.91 2.41 -0.70
N VAL A 86 11.71 1.85 -0.66
CA VAL A 86 11.15 1.04 -1.74
C VAL A 86 10.78 1.91 -2.95
N ALA A 87 10.23 3.10 -2.75
CA ALA A 87 9.93 4.04 -3.82
C ALA A 87 11.19 4.55 -4.53
N GLU A 88 12.28 4.77 -3.79
CA GLU A 88 13.58 5.11 -4.35
C GLU A 88 14.16 3.96 -5.17
N ALA A 89 14.09 2.73 -4.65
CA ALA A 89 14.53 1.53 -5.37
C ALA A 89 13.69 1.28 -6.63
N ALA A 90 12.37 1.50 -6.56
CA ALA A 90 11.47 1.39 -7.71
C ALA A 90 11.78 2.44 -8.77
N ARG A 91 11.98 3.71 -8.38
CA ARG A 91 12.41 4.78 -9.30
C ARG A 91 13.77 4.50 -9.95
N ALA A 92 14.71 3.96 -9.18
CA ALA A 92 16.01 3.55 -9.72
C ALA A 92 15.88 2.39 -10.72
N ALA A 93 14.92 1.48 -10.50
CA ALA A 93 14.61 0.40 -11.43
C ALA A 93 13.82 0.86 -12.66
N GLU A 94 12.91 1.84 -12.51
CA GLU A 94 12.14 2.46 -13.60
C GLU A 94 13.00 3.36 -14.51
N GLY A 95 14.15 3.83 -14.01
CA GLY A 95 15.20 4.45 -14.84
C GLY A 95 15.86 3.48 -15.82
N ALA A 96 15.67 2.16 -15.65
CA ALA A 96 15.88 1.15 -16.67
C ALA A 96 14.52 0.82 -17.33
N PRO A 97 14.43 0.70 -18.67
CA PRO A 97 13.14 0.56 -19.33
C PRO A 97 12.46 -0.75 -18.93
N ALA A 98 11.49 -0.66 -18.02
CA ALA A 98 10.54 -1.73 -17.71
C ALA A 98 9.26 -1.52 -18.53
N PRO A 99 8.75 -2.54 -19.23
CA PRO A 99 7.55 -2.40 -20.05
C PRO A 99 6.31 -2.39 -19.16
N GLY A 100 5.48 -1.35 -19.29
CA GLY A 100 4.04 -1.46 -19.04
C GLY A 100 3.55 -1.21 -17.62
N ALA A 101 3.80 -0.03 -17.06
CA ALA A 101 2.90 0.56 -16.07
C ALA A 101 2.44 1.93 -16.58
N ALA A 102 1.76 1.91 -17.73
CA ALA A 102 1.17 3.10 -18.32
C ALA A 102 0.00 3.58 -17.45
N ARG A 103 0.25 4.70 -16.77
CA ARG A 103 -0.63 5.88 -16.79
C ARG A 103 -1.93 5.76 -15.98
N LEU A 104 -1.83 5.89 -14.66
CA LEU A 104 -2.92 6.40 -13.83
C LEU A 104 -2.94 7.94 -13.95
N ALA A 105 -3.49 8.45 -15.06
CA ALA A 105 -3.90 9.86 -15.16
C ALA A 105 -5.39 9.97 -14.76
N PRO A 106 -5.80 11.04 -14.07
CA PRO A 106 -7.19 11.24 -13.69
C PRO A 106 -8.08 11.43 -14.93
N ARG A 107 -9.26 10.80 -14.95
CA ARG A 107 -10.30 11.03 -15.96
C ARG A 107 -10.94 12.41 -15.70
N PRO A 108 -10.92 13.37 -16.63
CA PRO A 108 -11.83 14.52 -16.58
C PRO A 108 -13.24 14.12 -17.02
N ALA A 109 -14.20 14.95 -16.58
CA ALA A 109 -15.67 14.76 -16.56
C ALA A 109 -16.34 14.38 -17.87
#